data_AF-A0A817ILD1-F1
#
_entry.id   AF-A0A817ILD1-F1
#
_cell.length_a   1.000
_cell.length_b   1.000
_cell.length_c   1.000
_cell.angle_alpha   90.00
_cell.angle_beta   90.00
_cell.angle_gamma   90.00
#
_symmetry.space_group_name_H-M   'P 1'
#
loop_
_entity.id
_entity.type
_entity.pdbx_description
1 polymer ?
#
loop_
_entity_poly.entity_id
_entity_poly.type
_entity_poly.pdbx_seq_one_letter_code
_entity_poly.pdbx_strand_id
1 'polypeptide(L)'
;MNIIYEFDAGFIELVSSRQQNKDTIHYGMTTCALYRVTLDYLKSTYNVDTAYLDTKFDEANGQCQEDIIQSIISLLKTSQMKGINPWLYSATVKIIASANTKTDLKEMFKEASHFDSESFIGGSKLIMKRYQSTLDAILKSDNYDQRRKTFGEMLHTIQDFYSHTNYIELAYNSPSDVLAERIFGANEFASADMRTYISCDGQQCQINTNINQSVLKTKLLTSGYFILLGFNFLKKFKPKGKCSHGGSFDSTEDDEPKSGINKDKLNSIHGHLHYQAASIAYKATVNILRQLQQDIGNDAFALFLTLKKI
;
A
#
# COMPACT_ATOMS: atom_id res chain seq x y z
N MET A 1 -9.12 -8.77 23.41
CA MET A 1 -8.24 -9.61 22.58
C MET A 1 -8.83 -9.74 21.16
N ASN A 2 -9.17 -8.61 20.51
CA ASN A 2 -9.76 -8.53 19.15
C ASN A 2 -9.20 -7.36 18.32
N ILE A 3 -8.17 -6.65 18.81
CA ILE A 3 -7.58 -5.46 18.17
C ILE A 3 -6.87 -5.81 16.84
N ILE A 4 -6.57 -7.10 16.63
CA ILE A 4 -5.69 -7.55 15.54
C ILE A 4 -6.43 -7.71 14.19
N TYR A 5 -7.76 -7.83 14.18
CA TYR A 5 -8.49 -8.23 12.96
C TYR A 5 -9.03 -7.07 12.13
N GLU A 6 -9.06 -5.83 12.63
CA GLU A 6 -9.53 -4.66 11.87
C GLU A 6 -8.41 -3.84 11.24
N PHE A 7 -7.24 -3.80 11.87
CA PHE A 7 -6.03 -3.38 11.16
C PHE A 7 -5.71 -4.43 10.11
N ASP A 8 -5.35 -4.02 8.90
CA ASP A 8 -4.80 -4.93 7.88
C ASP A 8 -3.36 -5.36 8.23
N ALA A 9 -3.11 -5.53 9.52
CA ALA A 9 -1.87 -5.92 10.16
C ALA A 9 -1.52 -7.40 9.93
N GLY A 10 -2.20 -8.06 8.98
CA GLY A 10 -1.80 -9.31 8.32
C GLY A 10 -1.00 -10.24 9.23
N PHE A 11 -1.62 -10.67 10.33
CA PHE A 11 -1.09 -11.84 11.03
C PHE A 11 -1.28 -13.02 10.09
N ILE A 12 -0.20 -13.76 9.86
CA ILE A 12 -0.09 -14.87 8.92
C ILE A 12 -1.28 -15.83 9.13
N GLU A 13 -2.32 -15.68 8.32
CA GLU A 13 -3.25 -16.77 8.08
C GLU A 13 -2.55 -17.74 7.14
N LEU A 14 -1.93 -18.76 7.73
CA LEU A 14 -1.60 -20.02 7.06
C LEU A 14 -2.93 -20.67 6.63
N VAL A 15 -3.56 -20.17 5.58
CA VAL A 15 -4.76 -20.80 5.02
C VAL A 15 -4.58 -20.97 3.53
N SER A 16 -4.18 -22.19 3.18
CA SER A 16 -4.36 -22.79 1.86
C SER A 16 -5.85 -23.04 1.63
N SER A 17 -6.54 -22.12 0.98
CA SER A 17 -7.78 -22.47 0.28
C SER A 17 -8.01 -21.48 -0.86
N ARG A 18 -8.35 -22.02 -2.03
CA ARG A 18 -8.97 -21.24 -3.11
C ARG A 18 -10.31 -20.72 -2.58
N GLN A 19 -10.34 -19.51 -2.07
CA GLN A 19 -11.56 -18.74 -1.90
C GLN A 19 -11.54 -17.62 -2.94
N GLN A 20 -12.47 -17.71 -3.89
CA GLN A 20 -12.88 -16.53 -4.65
C GLN A 20 -13.44 -15.51 -3.65
N ASN A 21 -13.03 -14.24 -3.76
CA ASN A 21 -13.39 -13.12 -2.87
C ASN A 21 -12.63 -13.01 -1.55
N LYS A 22 -11.30 -13.18 -1.56
CA LYS A 22 -10.47 -12.77 -0.41
C LYS A 22 -10.20 -11.26 -0.50
N ASP A 23 -10.42 -10.53 0.60
CA ASP A 23 -9.98 -9.14 0.75
C ASP A 23 -8.50 -9.03 0.35
N THR A 24 -8.16 -7.98 -0.38
CA THR A 24 -6.77 -7.73 -0.75
C THR A 24 -6.07 -7.03 0.39
N ILE A 25 -5.05 -7.70 0.92
CA ILE A 25 -4.28 -7.21 2.06
C ILE A 25 -2.92 -6.69 1.62
N HIS A 26 -2.36 -5.74 2.36
CA HIS A 26 -1.03 -5.17 2.12
C HIS A 26 0.06 -6.22 1.89
N TYR A 27 0.02 -7.31 2.65
CA TYR A 27 0.97 -8.41 2.53
C TYR A 27 0.89 -9.07 1.14
N GLY A 28 -0.33 -9.45 0.71
CA GLY A 28 -0.58 -10.15 -0.55
C GLY A 28 -0.29 -9.29 -1.77
N MET A 29 -0.64 -8.01 -1.71
CA MET A 29 -0.29 -7.03 -2.74
C MET A 29 1.22 -6.87 -2.87
N THR A 30 1.92 -6.73 -1.74
CA THR A 30 3.37 -6.54 -1.71
C THR A 30 4.12 -7.76 -2.21
N THR A 31 3.74 -8.98 -1.79
CA THR A 31 4.37 -10.20 -2.30
C THR A 31 4.12 -10.37 -3.80
N CYS A 32 2.91 -10.11 -4.28
CA CYS A 32 2.58 -10.20 -5.69
C CYS A 32 3.41 -9.22 -6.54
N ALA A 33 3.55 -7.98 -6.10
CA ALA A 33 4.38 -6.98 -6.78
C ALA A 33 5.87 -7.40 -6.80
N LEU A 34 6.39 -7.93 -5.70
CA LEU A 34 7.75 -8.46 -5.62
C LEU A 34 7.98 -9.65 -6.56
N TYR A 35 6.98 -10.54 -6.71
CA TYR A 35 7.04 -11.63 -7.68
C TYR A 35 7.10 -11.11 -9.11
N ARG A 36 6.26 -10.12 -9.45
CA ARG A 36 6.25 -9.51 -10.78
C ARG A 36 7.62 -8.96 -11.16
N VAL A 37 8.19 -8.10 -10.32
CA VAL A 37 9.51 -7.49 -10.63
C VAL A 37 10.66 -8.49 -10.59
N THR A 38 10.53 -9.56 -9.78
CA THR A 38 11.51 -10.65 -9.79
C THR A 38 11.47 -11.41 -11.11
N LEU A 39 10.29 -11.76 -11.63
CA LEU A 39 10.17 -12.43 -12.92
C LEU A 39 10.72 -11.56 -14.06
N ASP A 40 10.36 -10.27 -14.07
CA ASP A 40 10.88 -9.30 -15.03
C ASP A 40 12.42 -9.21 -14.99
N TYR A 41 13.00 -9.18 -13.79
CA TYR A 41 14.46 -9.18 -13.59
C TYR A 41 15.11 -10.47 -14.07
N LEU A 42 14.56 -11.64 -13.72
CA LEU A 42 15.12 -12.94 -14.11
C LEU A 42 15.10 -13.14 -15.63
N LYS A 43 14.00 -12.73 -16.28
CA LYS A 43 13.86 -12.77 -17.74
C LYS A 43 14.90 -11.88 -18.42
N SER A 44 15.02 -10.63 -17.98
CA SER A 44 15.92 -9.65 -18.60
C SER A 44 17.40 -9.91 -18.32
N THR A 45 17.75 -10.37 -17.11
CA THR A 45 19.15 -10.51 -16.69
C THR A 45 19.73 -11.89 -16.97
N TYR A 46 18.95 -12.94 -16.74
CA TYR A 46 19.43 -14.32 -16.93
C TYR A 46 18.98 -14.92 -18.26
N ASN A 47 18.12 -14.26 -19.05
CA ASN A 47 17.53 -14.82 -20.28
C ASN A 47 16.83 -16.16 -20.02
N VAL A 48 16.04 -16.20 -18.94
CA VAL A 48 15.28 -17.38 -18.50
C VAL A 48 13.89 -17.31 -19.10
N ASP A 49 13.40 -18.45 -19.60
CA ASP A 49 12.01 -18.57 -20.03
C ASP A 49 11.08 -18.58 -18.81
N THR A 50 10.40 -17.46 -18.59
CA THR A 50 9.38 -17.31 -17.54
C THR A 50 7.97 -17.59 -18.04
N ALA A 51 7.75 -17.99 -19.29
CA ALA A 51 6.42 -18.08 -19.89
C ALA A 51 5.45 -18.94 -19.06
N TYR A 52 5.92 -20.08 -18.54
CA TYR A 52 5.11 -20.91 -17.64
C TYR A 52 4.70 -20.14 -16.37
N LEU A 53 5.62 -19.43 -15.73
CA LEU A 53 5.33 -18.63 -14.53
C LEU A 53 4.45 -17.43 -14.85
N ASP A 54 4.63 -16.81 -16.02
CA ASP A 54 3.78 -15.73 -16.50
C ASP A 54 2.32 -16.21 -16.68
N THR A 55 2.10 -17.45 -17.16
CA THR A 55 0.75 -18.04 -17.21
C THR A 55 0.17 -18.39 -15.85
N LYS A 56 1.02 -18.53 -14.82
CA LYS A 56 0.61 -18.75 -13.42
C LYS A 56 0.46 -17.45 -12.65
N PHE A 57 1.02 -16.35 -13.16
CA PHE A 57 0.87 -15.04 -12.58
C PHE A 57 -0.52 -14.51 -12.94
N ASP A 58 -1.46 -14.81 -12.05
CA ASP A 58 -2.83 -14.30 -12.12
C ASP A 58 -2.97 -13.19 -11.06
N GLU A 59 -2.72 -11.95 -11.46
CA GLU A 59 -3.03 -10.80 -10.60
C GLU A 59 -4.42 -10.30 -10.92
N ALA A 60 -5.26 -10.29 -9.88
CA ALA A 60 -6.58 -9.70 -9.94
C ALA A 60 -6.84 -8.97 -8.62
N ASN A 61 -7.56 -7.86 -8.72
CA ASN A 61 -7.96 -7.04 -7.59
C ASN A 61 -6.79 -6.53 -6.73
N GLY A 62 -5.58 -6.39 -7.28
CA GLY A 62 -4.41 -5.90 -6.57
C GLY A 62 -3.58 -6.97 -5.85
N GLN A 63 -3.87 -8.27 -6.06
CA GLN A 63 -3.04 -9.35 -5.53
C GLN A 63 -3.03 -10.59 -6.42
N CYS A 64 -2.04 -11.45 -6.19
CA CYS A 64 -1.90 -12.72 -6.89
C CYS A 64 -2.92 -13.71 -6.34
N GLN A 65 -3.70 -14.35 -7.23
CA GLN A 65 -4.74 -15.31 -6.85
C GLN A 65 -4.15 -16.64 -6.32
N GLU A 66 -2.91 -16.94 -6.69
CA GLU A 66 -2.14 -18.06 -6.17
C GLU A 66 -0.74 -17.60 -5.74
N ASP A 67 -0.23 -18.13 -4.61
CA ASP A 67 1.13 -17.84 -4.17
C ASP A 67 2.14 -18.66 -4.99
N ILE A 68 2.85 -17.98 -5.90
CA ILE A 68 3.81 -18.60 -6.81
C ILE A 68 5.23 -18.69 -6.24
N ILE A 69 5.44 -18.41 -4.94
CA ILE A 69 6.78 -18.41 -4.34
C ILE A 69 7.54 -19.72 -4.55
N GLN A 70 6.86 -20.87 -4.44
CA GLN A 70 7.50 -22.17 -4.61
C GLN A 70 7.96 -22.39 -6.06
N SER A 71 7.20 -21.90 -7.02
CA SER A 71 7.57 -21.97 -8.43
C SER A 71 8.75 -21.06 -8.75
N ILE A 72 8.83 -19.87 -8.13
CA ILE A 72 10.02 -19.00 -8.22
C ILE A 72 11.22 -19.66 -7.54
N ILE A 73 11.07 -20.24 -6.34
CA ILE A 73 12.15 -20.98 -5.66
C ILE A 73 12.67 -22.13 -6.52
N SER A 74 11.78 -22.87 -7.18
CA SER A 74 12.15 -23.94 -8.10
C SER A 74 13.01 -23.41 -9.24
N LEU A 75 12.62 -22.27 -9.82
CA LEU A 75 13.39 -21.62 -10.88
C LEU A 75 14.79 -21.20 -10.37
N LEU A 76 14.87 -20.55 -9.22
CA LEU A 76 16.14 -20.10 -8.62
C LEU A 76 17.12 -21.24 -8.28
N LYS A 77 16.66 -22.50 -8.22
CA LYS A 77 17.53 -23.69 -8.00
C LYS A 77 18.19 -24.21 -9.27
N THR A 78 17.80 -23.72 -10.44
CA THR A 78 18.38 -24.17 -11.71
C THR A 78 19.86 -23.78 -11.83
N SER A 79 20.60 -24.51 -12.67
CA SER A 79 22.04 -24.29 -12.89
C SER A 79 22.38 -22.89 -13.42
N GLN A 80 21.46 -22.26 -14.15
CA GLN A 80 21.60 -20.91 -14.71
C GLN A 80 21.65 -19.82 -13.62
N MET A 81 21.10 -20.11 -12.44
CA MET A 81 21.01 -19.20 -11.28
C MET A 81 21.93 -19.64 -10.13
N LYS A 82 23.00 -20.38 -10.45
CA LYS A 82 23.97 -20.89 -9.47
C LYS A 82 24.54 -19.74 -8.62
N GLY A 83 24.36 -19.86 -7.30
CA GLY A 83 24.84 -18.87 -6.33
C GLY A 83 23.75 -17.97 -5.75
N ILE A 84 22.54 -17.96 -6.32
CA ILE A 84 21.37 -17.41 -5.66
C ILE A 84 20.95 -18.34 -4.52
N ASN A 85 20.56 -17.78 -3.37
CA ASN A 85 19.98 -18.54 -2.26
C ASN A 85 18.44 -18.38 -2.28
N PRO A 86 17.68 -19.39 -2.76
CA PRO A 86 16.23 -19.27 -2.91
C PRO A 86 15.50 -19.04 -1.58
N TRP A 87 16.06 -19.55 -0.47
CA TRP A 87 15.47 -19.38 0.85
C TRP A 87 15.68 -17.97 1.38
N LEU A 88 16.84 -17.37 1.11
CA LEU A 88 17.10 -15.98 1.49
C LEU A 88 16.31 -14.99 0.62
N TYR A 89 16.05 -15.32 -0.65
CA TYR A 89 15.05 -14.60 -1.47
C TYR A 89 13.66 -14.67 -0.83
N SER A 90 13.18 -15.87 -0.47
CA SER A 90 11.87 -16.02 0.20
C SER A 90 11.80 -15.25 1.52
N ALA A 91 12.86 -15.27 2.33
CA ALA A 91 12.96 -14.47 3.54
C ALA A 91 12.94 -12.96 3.25
N THR A 92 13.60 -12.52 2.18
CA THR A 92 13.61 -11.11 1.74
C THR A 92 12.20 -10.63 1.39
N VAL A 93 11.45 -11.41 0.62
CA VAL A 93 10.04 -11.12 0.29
C VAL A 93 9.22 -10.96 1.57
N LYS A 94 9.35 -11.90 2.51
CA LYS A 94 8.66 -11.84 3.81
C LYS A 94 9.03 -10.61 4.62
N ILE A 95 10.31 -10.21 4.65
CA ILE A 95 10.76 -9.04 5.40
C ILE A 95 10.08 -7.77 4.88
N ILE A 96 10.05 -7.57 3.57
CA ILE A 96 9.44 -6.37 2.95
C ILE A 96 7.92 -6.39 3.19
N ALA A 97 7.25 -7.50 2.87
CA ALA A 97 5.80 -7.61 3.01
C ALA A 97 5.33 -7.51 4.47
N SER A 98 6.03 -8.15 5.41
CA SER A 98 5.72 -8.01 6.84
C SER A 98 6.03 -6.62 7.38
N ALA A 99 7.04 -5.91 6.86
CA ALA A 99 7.31 -4.54 7.30
C ALA A 99 6.23 -3.58 6.83
N ASN A 100 5.70 -3.77 5.61
CA ASN A 100 4.52 -3.06 5.13
C ASN A 100 3.36 -3.25 6.12
N THR A 101 2.87 -4.47 6.24
CA THR A 101 1.75 -4.84 7.11
C THR A 101 1.91 -4.43 8.58
N LYS A 102 3.10 -4.53 9.16
CA LYS A 102 3.30 -4.14 10.57
C LYS A 102 3.25 -2.63 10.80
N THR A 103 3.28 -1.82 9.73
CA THR A 103 3.23 -0.36 9.83
C THR A 103 1.90 0.11 10.41
N ASP A 104 0.78 -0.55 10.07
CA ASP A 104 -0.54 -0.34 10.71
C ASP A 104 -0.46 -0.22 12.22
N LEU A 105 0.16 -1.19 12.88
CA LEU A 105 0.25 -1.21 14.34
C LEU A 105 1.43 -0.38 14.87
N LYS A 106 2.57 -0.41 14.17
CA LYS A 106 3.79 0.32 14.60
C LYS A 106 3.59 1.83 14.54
N GLU A 107 2.77 2.29 13.60
CA GLU A 107 2.59 3.69 13.26
C GLU A 107 1.14 4.14 13.28
N MET A 108 0.25 3.37 13.91
CA MET A 108 -1.20 3.61 14.09
C MET A 108 -1.62 5.07 14.36
N PHE A 109 -0.81 5.84 15.10
CA PHE A 109 -1.13 7.23 15.45
C PHE A 109 -0.47 8.28 14.54
N LYS A 110 0.24 7.84 13.51
CA LYS A 110 0.98 8.69 12.57
C LYS A 110 0.15 8.88 11.31
N GLU A 111 -0.62 9.97 11.28
CA GLU A 111 -1.42 10.37 10.12
C GLU A 111 -0.64 10.37 8.80
N ALA A 112 0.61 10.82 8.81
CA ALA A 112 1.46 10.81 7.63
C ALA A 112 1.73 9.40 7.08
N SER A 113 1.71 8.37 7.92
CA SER A 113 1.94 6.98 7.51
C SER A 113 0.74 6.36 6.80
N HIS A 114 -0.45 6.89 7.05
CA HIS A 114 -1.74 6.40 6.53
C HIS A 114 -2.43 7.40 5.57
N PHE A 115 -1.83 8.58 5.37
CA PHE A 115 -2.50 9.73 4.73
C PHE A 115 -3.78 10.20 5.42
N ASP A 116 -4.04 9.79 6.67
CA ASP A 116 -5.16 10.28 7.46
C ASP A 116 -5.09 11.78 7.72
N SER A 117 -6.25 12.35 8.07
CA SER A 117 -6.43 13.73 8.52
C SER A 117 -5.79 14.75 7.56
N GLU A 118 -5.93 14.49 6.26
CA GLU A 118 -5.41 15.30 5.16
C GLU A 118 -3.89 15.55 5.23
N SER A 119 -3.13 14.61 5.81
CA SER A 119 -1.67 14.69 5.97
C SER A 119 -0.90 14.45 4.64
N PHE A 120 -1.34 15.05 3.53
CA PHE A 120 -0.74 14.89 2.19
C PHE A 120 0.71 15.35 2.12
N ILE A 121 1.01 16.54 2.67
CA ILE A 121 2.39 17.05 2.75
C ILE A 121 3.25 16.12 3.62
N GLY A 122 2.71 15.67 4.75
CA GLY A 122 3.42 14.78 5.68
C GLY A 122 3.72 13.42 5.06
N GLY A 123 2.72 12.79 4.44
CA GLY A 123 2.83 11.46 3.83
C GLY A 123 3.73 11.45 2.61
N SER A 124 3.60 12.41 1.70
CA SER A 124 4.52 12.53 0.56
C SER A 124 5.98 12.78 0.99
N LYS A 125 6.21 13.64 2.00
CA LYS A 125 7.54 13.81 2.62
C LYS A 125 8.07 12.52 3.24
N LEU A 126 7.21 11.77 3.94
CA LEU A 126 7.58 10.51 4.58
C LEU A 126 7.99 9.46 3.54
N ILE A 127 7.24 9.34 2.44
CA ILE A 127 7.58 8.47 1.31
C ILE A 127 8.96 8.83 0.75
N MET A 128 9.19 10.09 0.37
CA MET A 128 10.47 10.54 -0.17
C MET A 128 11.63 10.26 0.80
N LYS A 129 11.42 10.53 2.10
CA LYS A 129 12.42 10.27 3.13
C LYS A 129 12.78 8.79 3.21
N ARG A 130 11.78 7.89 3.23
CA ARG A 130 12.02 6.43 3.29
C ARG A 130 12.64 5.90 2.01
N TYR A 131 12.26 6.44 0.86
CA TYR A 131 12.86 6.12 -0.43
C TYR A 131 14.35 6.47 -0.44
N GLN A 132 14.69 7.74 -0.12
CA GLN A 132 16.08 8.18 -0.04
C GLN A 132 16.88 7.39 0.99
N SER A 133 16.28 7.09 2.15
CA SER A 133 16.93 6.25 3.18
C SER A 133 17.24 4.84 2.66
N THR A 134 16.36 4.29 1.83
CA THR A 134 16.58 3.00 1.17
C THR A 134 17.72 3.10 0.16
N LEU A 135 17.74 4.12 -0.69
CA LEU A 135 18.81 4.35 -1.67
C LEU A 135 20.18 4.50 -0.98
N ASP A 136 20.27 5.37 0.02
CA ASP A 136 21.50 5.61 0.78
C ASP A 136 22.04 4.32 1.42
N ALA A 137 21.15 3.51 2.01
CA ALA A 137 21.52 2.26 2.65
C ALA A 137 21.96 1.18 1.63
N ILE A 138 21.39 1.18 0.43
CA ILE A 138 21.84 0.30 -0.66
C ILE A 138 23.25 0.69 -1.11
N LEU A 139 23.49 1.98 -1.35
CA LEU A 139 24.79 2.48 -1.85
C LEU A 139 25.92 2.31 -0.84
N LYS A 140 25.63 2.41 0.47
CA LYS A 140 26.62 2.21 1.54
C LYS A 140 26.94 0.74 1.82
N SER A 141 26.30 -0.20 1.12
CA SER A 141 26.36 -1.65 1.43
C SER A 141 26.03 -1.98 2.89
N ASP A 142 25.15 -1.18 3.50
CA ASP A 142 24.77 -1.29 4.91
C ASP A 142 23.67 -2.36 5.09
N ASN A 143 23.28 -2.64 6.35
CA ASN A 143 22.29 -3.63 6.77
C ASN A 143 21.10 -3.80 5.80
N TYR A 144 21.14 -4.88 5.01
CA TYR A 144 20.13 -5.24 4.00
C TYR A 144 18.71 -5.36 4.57
N ASP A 145 18.58 -5.87 5.79
CA ASP A 145 17.26 -6.08 6.38
C ASP A 145 16.63 -4.76 6.82
N GLN A 146 17.43 -3.81 7.32
CA GLN A 146 16.90 -2.51 7.75
C GLN A 146 16.33 -1.71 6.57
N ARG A 147 17.02 -1.71 5.42
CA ARG A 147 16.54 -1.02 4.22
C ARG A 147 15.34 -1.70 3.57
N ARG A 148 15.28 -3.04 3.58
CA ARG A 148 14.09 -3.81 3.16
C ARG A 148 12.88 -3.48 4.04
N LYS A 149 13.07 -3.37 5.36
CA LYS A 149 12.02 -2.95 6.29
C LYS A 149 11.57 -1.52 6.00
N THR A 150 12.51 -0.59 5.85
CA THR A 150 12.21 0.82 5.54
C THR A 150 11.43 0.95 4.23
N PHE A 151 11.81 0.17 3.21
CA PHE A 151 11.08 0.13 1.94
C PHE A 151 9.68 -0.47 2.11
N GLY A 152 9.52 -1.56 2.88
CA GLY A 152 8.20 -2.11 3.20
C GLY A 152 7.29 -1.10 3.91
N GLU A 153 7.82 -0.39 4.92
CA GLU A 153 7.09 0.69 5.61
C GLU A 153 6.71 1.85 4.67
N MET A 154 7.51 2.12 3.64
CA MET A 154 7.18 3.10 2.62
C MET A 154 6.03 2.61 1.73
N LEU A 155 6.05 1.33 1.32
CA LEU A 155 5.00 0.74 0.51
C LEU A 155 3.64 0.77 1.21
N HIS A 156 3.60 0.58 2.53
CA HIS A 156 2.37 0.74 3.32
C HIS A 156 1.75 2.11 3.10
N THR A 157 2.53 3.18 3.33
CA THR A 157 2.07 4.56 3.16
C THR A 157 1.60 4.87 1.72
N ILE A 158 2.25 4.27 0.71
CA ILE A 158 1.81 4.38 -0.69
C ILE A 158 0.47 3.67 -0.92
N GLN A 159 0.25 2.51 -0.29
CA GLN A 159 -0.95 1.71 -0.46
C GLN A 159 -2.16 2.37 0.25
N ASP A 160 -1.95 2.87 1.48
CA ASP A 160 -2.97 3.60 2.25
C ASP A 160 -3.46 4.87 1.55
N PHE A 161 -2.59 5.54 0.80
CA PHE A 161 -3.02 6.67 -0.03
C PHE A 161 -4.22 6.32 -0.92
N TYR A 162 -4.29 5.11 -1.48
CA TYR A 162 -5.37 4.73 -2.39
C TYR A 162 -6.63 4.28 -1.65
N SER A 163 -6.53 3.77 -0.42
CA SER A 163 -7.68 3.34 0.38
C SER A 163 -8.26 4.46 1.25
N HIS A 164 -7.42 5.35 1.79
CA HIS A 164 -7.80 6.35 2.79
C HIS A 164 -8.08 7.75 2.23
N THR A 165 -7.79 7.97 0.95
CA THR A 165 -8.08 9.23 0.25
C THR A 165 -9.24 9.09 -0.75
N ASN A 166 -9.71 10.22 -1.29
CA ASN A 166 -10.69 10.26 -2.37
C ASN A 166 -10.10 10.01 -3.78
N TYR A 167 -8.85 9.52 -3.90
CA TYR A 167 -8.16 9.39 -5.20
C TYR A 167 -8.98 8.58 -6.23
N ILE A 168 -9.65 7.52 -5.77
CA ILE A 168 -10.49 6.67 -6.63
C ILE A 168 -11.79 7.38 -7.02
N GLU A 169 -12.40 8.08 -6.08
CA GLU A 169 -13.62 8.87 -6.27
C GLU A 169 -13.40 10.06 -7.23
N LEU A 170 -12.16 10.55 -7.34
CA LEU A 170 -11.75 11.51 -8.38
C LEU A 170 -11.65 10.89 -9.78
N ALA A 171 -12.01 9.61 -9.94
CA ALA A 171 -11.95 8.85 -11.18
C ALA A 171 -10.53 8.71 -11.76
N TYR A 172 -9.50 8.80 -10.92
CA TYR A 172 -8.15 8.42 -11.32
C TYR A 172 -8.05 6.90 -11.43
N ASN A 173 -7.52 6.43 -12.55
CA ASN A 173 -7.43 4.99 -12.90
C ASN A 173 -5.97 4.52 -13.06
N SER A 174 -5.02 5.39 -12.74
CA SER A 174 -3.57 5.17 -12.86
C SER A 174 -2.87 5.59 -11.57
N PRO A 175 -1.69 5.02 -11.25
CA PRO A 175 -0.89 5.44 -10.12
C PRO A 175 -0.63 6.95 -10.13
N SER A 176 -0.61 7.56 -8.95
CA SER A 176 -0.26 8.97 -8.79
C SER A 176 1.17 9.22 -9.27
N ASP A 177 1.35 10.31 -10.01
CA ASP A 177 2.63 10.84 -10.47
C ASP A 177 3.37 11.67 -9.38
N VAL A 178 2.78 11.78 -8.18
CA VAL A 178 3.35 12.53 -7.05
C VAL A 178 4.10 11.63 -6.10
N LEU A 179 3.55 10.45 -5.79
CA LEU A 179 4.11 9.57 -4.77
C LEU A 179 5.53 9.12 -5.13
N ALA A 180 6.46 9.30 -4.20
CA ALA A 180 7.91 9.08 -4.36
C ALA A 180 8.66 10.04 -5.31
N GLU A 181 7.96 10.88 -6.07
CA GLU A 181 8.56 11.87 -6.98
C GLU A 181 8.68 13.27 -6.36
N ARG A 182 7.61 13.73 -5.70
CA ARG A 182 7.58 15.07 -5.09
C ARG A 182 6.64 15.14 -3.89
N ILE A 183 6.65 16.30 -3.23
CA ILE A 183 5.75 16.64 -2.13
C ILE A 183 4.48 17.26 -2.72
N PHE A 184 3.31 16.92 -2.16
CA PHE A 184 2.04 17.59 -2.51
C PHE A 184 2.08 19.09 -2.17
N GLY A 185 1.59 19.92 -3.07
CA GLY A 185 1.33 21.35 -2.87
C GLY A 185 -0.02 21.58 -2.18
N ALA A 186 -0.11 22.69 -1.44
CA ALA A 186 -1.31 23.04 -0.68
C ALA A 186 -2.57 23.31 -1.54
N ASN A 187 -2.40 23.46 -2.86
CA ASN A 187 -3.47 23.65 -3.83
C ASN A 187 -3.98 22.33 -4.45
N GLU A 188 -3.40 21.18 -4.08
CA GLU A 188 -3.79 19.87 -4.60
C GLU A 188 -4.78 19.12 -3.70
N PHE A 189 -5.00 19.63 -2.49
CA PHE A 189 -5.93 19.06 -1.52
C PHE A 189 -6.80 20.15 -0.89
N ALA A 190 -7.93 19.75 -0.35
CA ALA A 190 -8.90 20.65 0.24
C ALA A 190 -8.33 21.37 1.47
N SER A 191 -8.64 22.65 1.61
CA SER A 191 -8.30 23.42 2.82
C SER A 191 -9.10 22.91 4.02
N ALA A 192 -8.59 23.12 5.25
CA ALA A 192 -9.20 22.60 6.48
C ALA A 192 -10.65 23.07 6.70
N ASP A 193 -11.04 24.23 6.16
CA ASP A 193 -12.38 24.82 6.24
C ASP A 193 -13.31 24.40 5.09
N MET A 194 -12.78 23.80 4.03
CA MET A 194 -13.59 23.29 2.92
C MET A 194 -14.33 22.03 3.33
N ARG A 195 -15.67 22.04 3.19
CA ARG A 195 -16.49 20.83 3.34
C ARG A 195 -16.16 19.85 2.22
N THR A 196 -15.56 18.72 2.57
CA THR A 196 -15.18 17.66 1.63
C THR A 196 -16.11 16.46 1.64
N TYR A 197 -16.97 16.35 2.64
CA TYR A 197 -17.86 15.21 2.82
C TYR A 197 -19.29 15.65 3.16
N ILE A 198 -20.26 14.81 2.78
CA ILE A 198 -21.68 14.99 3.06
C ILE A 198 -22.14 13.73 3.80
N SER A 199 -22.84 13.90 4.93
CA SER A 199 -23.39 12.78 5.68
C SER A 199 -24.31 11.96 4.80
N CYS A 200 -24.29 10.66 4.99
CA CYS A 200 -25.12 9.70 4.31
C CYS A 200 -25.68 8.71 5.35
N ASP A 201 -26.88 8.21 5.09
CA ASP A 201 -27.50 7.22 5.96
C ASP A 201 -27.65 5.88 5.22
N GLY A 202 -27.22 4.79 5.88
CA GLY A 202 -27.42 3.43 5.43
C GLY A 202 -26.83 3.15 4.03
N GLN A 203 -27.64 2.55 3.15
CA GLN A 203 -27.19 2.11 1.82
C GLN A 203 -26.82 3.25 0.87
N GLN A 204 -27.20 4.51 1.15
CA GLN A 204 -26.87 5.63 0.28
C GLN A 204 -25.35 5.84 0.14
N CYS A 205 -24.60 5.56 1.22
CA CYS A 205 -23.14 5.64 1.25
C CYS A 205 -22.43 4.59 0.39
N GLN A 206 -23.11 3.49 0.07
CA GLN A 206 -22.53 2.37 -0.67
C GLN A 206 -22.75 2.48 -2.19
N ILE A 207 -23.69 3.35 -2.61
CA ILE A 207 -24.13 3.46 -4.01
C ILE A 207 -23.65 4.79 -4.63
N ASN A 208 -23.57 5.86 -3.85
CA ASN A 208 -23.09 7.17 -4.30
C ASN A 208 -21.92 7.63 -3.44
N THR A 209 -20.95 8.30 -4.06
CA THR A 209 -19.86 8.93 -3.34
C THR A 209 -20.38 10.07 -2.45
N ASN A 210 -19.96 10.07 -1.20
CA ASN A 210 -20.28 11.12 -0.23
C ASN A 210 -19.26 12.25 -0.24
N ILE A 211 -18.29 12.18 -1.15
CA ILE A 211 -17.36 13.28 -1.39
C ILE A 211 -18.14 14.44 -1.98
N ASN A 212 -17.95 15.63 -1.42
CA ASN A 212 -18.63 16.83 -1.85
C ASN A 212 -18.37 17.09 -3.34
N GLN A 213 -19.43 17.35 -4.12
CA GLN A 213 -19.34 17.53 -5.57
C GLN A 213 -18.36 18.65 -5.98
N SER A 214 -18.18 19.69 -5.14
CA SER A 214 -17.21 20.75 -5.41
C SER A 214 -15.76 20.24 -5.38
N VAL A 215 -15.43 19.32 -4.47
CA VAL A 215 -14.13 18.63 -4.39
C VAL A 215 -13.92 17.79 -5.65
N LEU A 216 -14.92 17.01 -6.06
CA LEU A 216 -14.84 16.19 -7.28
C LEU A 216 -14.66 17.03 -8.55
N LYS A 217 -15.39 18.15 -8.66
CA LYS A 217 -15.30 19.08 -9.81
C LYS A 217 -13.96 19.80 -9.88
N THR A 218 -13.39 20.16 -8.73
CA THR A 218 -12.10 20.85 -8.64
C THR A 218 -10.90 19.90 -8.60
N LYS A 219 -11.15 18.59 -8.54
CA LYS A 219 -10.12 17.54 -8.46
C LYS A 219 -9.19 17.66 -7.24
N LEU A 220 -9.70 18.24 -6.15
CA LEU A 220 -8.95 18.33 -4.89
C LEU A 220 -8.96 17.00 -4.15
N LEU A 221 -7.82 16.66 -3.53
CA LEU A 221 -7.71 15.52 -2.64
C LEU A 221 -8.30 15.81 -1.25
N THR A 222 -8.84 14.79 -0.59
CA THR A 222 -9.23 14.75 0.83
C THR A 222 -8.99 13.35 1.35
N SER A 223 -8.82 13.19 2.66
CA SER A 223 -8.71 11.89 3.32
C SER A 223 -9.46 11.86 4.63
N GLY A 224 -9.62 10.65 5.17
CA GLY A 224 -10.38 10.41 6.39
C GLY A 224 -9.64 10.87 7.62
N TYR A 225 -10.33 11.52 8.55
CA TYR A 225 -9.79 11.82 9.87
C TYR A 225 -9.94 10.58 10.76
N PHE A 226 -8.86 10.20 11.44
CA PHE A 226 -8.85 9.01 12.30
C PHE A 226 -8.42 9.40 13.72
N ILE A 227 -9.20 9.00 14.71
CA ILE A 227 -8.81 9.07 16.12
C ILE A 227 -9.19 7.74 16.77
N LEU A 228 -8.20 7.02 17.28
CA LEU A 228 -8.43 5.74 17.93
C LEU A 228 -9.41 5.87 19.11
N LEU A 229 -10.39 4.96 19.17
CA LEU A 229 -11.35 4.85 20.26
C LEU A 229 -10.68 4.86 21.64
N GLY A 230 -11.10 5.80 22.49
CA GLY A 230 -10.56 5.98 23.84
C GLY A 230 -9.38 6.95 23.93
N PHE A 231 -8.91 7.54 22.82
CA PHE A 231 -7.81 8.51 22.78
C PHE A 231 -8.27 9.94 22.42
N ASN A 232 -9.56 10.24 22.50
CA ASN A 232 -10.17 11.54 22.16
C ASN A 232 -9.60 12.73 22.96
N PHE A 233 -8.94 12.47 24.10
CA PHE A 233 -8.31 13.49 24.93
C PHE A 233 -7.02 14.10 24.33
N LEU A 234 -6.47 13.54 23.25
CA LEU A 234 -5.21 14.00 22.61
C LEU A 234 -5.35 15.30 21.77
N LYS A 235 -6.45 16.05 21.91
CA LYS A 235 -6.74 17.32 21.21
C LYS A 235 -6.74 17.26 19.67
N LYS A 236 -6.93 16.09 19.08
CA LYS A 236 -7.27 15.97 17.67
C LYS A 236 -8.79 15.98 17.54
N PHE A 237 -9.31 16.70 16.56
CA PHE A 237 -10.74 16.77 16.26
C PHE A 237 -10.90 16.77 14.75
N LYS A 238 -11.86 16.01 14.25
CA LYS A 238 -12.27 16.02 12.84
C LYS A 238 -12.94 17.36 12.51
N PRO A 239 -12.36 18.23 11.67
CA PRO A 239 -12.95 19.51 11.33
C PRO A 239 -14.35 19.37 10.73
N LYS A 240 -15.20 20.38 10.96
CA LYS A 240 -16.59 20.38 10.46
C LYS A 240 -16.61 20.21 8.94
N GLY A 241 -17.37 19.22 8.45
CA GLY A 241 -17.52 18.97 7.02
C GLY A 241 -16.44 18.06 6.41
N LYS A 242 -15.52 17.51 7.22
CA LYS A 242 -14.53 16.52 6.79
C LYS A 242 -15.00 15.10 7.07
N CYS A 243 -14.58 14.15 6.22
CA CYS A 243 -14.86 12.73 6.41
C CYS A 243 -14.05 12.14 7.56
N SER A 244 -14.62 11.12 8.20
CA SER A 244 -13.83 10.21 9.02
C SER A 244 -13.10 9.21 8.13
N HIS A 245 -12.11 8.53 8.70
CA HIS A 245 -11.58 7.31 8.13
C HIS A 245 -12.67 6.24 8.12
N GLY A 246 -13.37 6.08 9.25
CA GLY A 246 -14.40 5.08 9.53
C GLY A 246 -13.83 3.74 10.00
N GLY A 247 -14.71 2.85 10.47
CA GLY A 247 -14.36 1.55 11.04
C GLY A 247 -14.48 1.58 12.57
N SER A 248 -14.66 0.41 13.19
CA SER A 248 -15.12 0.34 14.58
C SER A 248 -14.17 0.95 15.62
N PHE A 249 -12.91 1.17 15.24
CA PHE A 249 -11.87 1.80 16.05
C PHE A 249 -11.72 3.31 15.82
N ASP A 250 -12.41 3.90 14.82
CA ASP A 250 -12.39 5.33 14.57
C ASP A 250 -13.45 6.06 15.40
N SER A 251 -13.02 6.70 16.47
CA SER A 251 -13.90 7.49 17.33
C SER A 251 -14.52 8.72 16.66
N THR A 252 -14.08 9.07 15.45
CA THR A 252 -14.66 10.17 14.68
C THR A 252 -15.77 9.71 13.73
N GLU A 253 -16.02 8.39 13.58
CA GLU A 253 -17.02 7.85 12.64
C GLU A 253 -18.43 8.43 12.87
N ASP A 254 -18.79 8.68 14.13
CA ASP A 254 -20.10 9.22 14.54
C ASP A 254 -20.15 10.76 14.58
N ASP A 255 -19.02 11.46 14.45
CA ASP A 255 -18.99 12.92 14.37
C ASP A 255 -19.61 13.39 13.04
N GLU A 256 -20.26 14.55 12.99
CA GLU A 256 -20.81 15.07 11.73
C GLU A 256 -19.72 15.72 10.84
N PRO A 257 -19.65 15.41 9.52
CA PRO A 257 -20.49 14.44 8.81
C PRO A 257 -20.12 12.99 9.11
N LYS A 258 -21.13 12.15 9.33
CA LYS A 258 -20.98 10.74 9.73
C LYS A 258 -20.48 9.85 8.61
N SER A 259 -20.04 8.64 8.98
CA SER A 259 -19.51 7.59 8.10
C SER A 259 -18.03 7.78 7.74
N GLY A 260 -17.50 6.99 6.81
CA GLY A 260 -16.07 6.91 6.52
C GLY A 260 -15.72 6.80 5.04
N ILE A 261 -14.50 7.21 4.68
CA ILE A 261 -13.97 7.19 3.31
C ILE A 261 -13.16 5.93 2.98
N ASN A 262 -12.75 5.15 3.98
CA ASN A 262 -11.80 4.07 3.76
C ASN A 262 -12.35 2.96 2.85
N LYS A 263 -11.42 2.29 2.19
CA LYS A 263 -11.65 1.20 1.23
C LYS A 263 -10.85 -0.03 1.63
N ASP A 264 -10.56 -0.17 2.92
CA ASP A 264 -9.63 -1.19 3.43
C ASP A 264 -10.15 -2.60 3.21
N LYS A 265 -11.48 -2.77 3.29
CA LYS A 265 -12.16 -4.04 3.10
C LYS A 265 -13.37 -3.89 2.21
N LEU A 266 -13.86 -5.00 1.68
CA LEU A 266 -15.12 -5.01 0.91
C LEU A 266 -16.32 -4.51 1.72
N ASN A 267 -16.32 -4.69 3.03
CA ASN A 267 -17.40 -4.25 3.93
C ASN A 267 -17.19 -2.85 4.53
N SER A 268 -16.11 -2.16 4.18
CA SER A 268 -15.95 -0.73 4.49
C SER A 268 -17.06 0.10 3.83
N ILE A 269 -17.31 1.31 4.32
CA ILE A 269 -18.34 2.20 3.76
C ILE A 269 -18.11 2.44 2.25
N HIS A 270 -16.87 2.77 1.86
CA HIS A 270 -16.48 2.89 0.46
C HIS A 270 -15.88 1.56 -0.09
N GLY A 271 -16.19 0.42 0.55
CA GLY A 271 -15.66 -0.90 0.19
C GLY A 271 -16.02 -1.38 -1.22
N HIS A 272 -17.06 -0.81 -1.84
CA HIS A 272 -17.37 -1.02 -3.26
C HIS A 272 -16.23 -0.56 -4.20
N LEU A 273 -15.32 0.30 -3.73
CA LEU A 273 -14.12 0.74 -4.44
C LEU A 273 -12.85 -0.04 -4.03
N HIS A 274 -12.94 -0.99 -3.09
CA HIS A 274 -11.79 -1.71 -2.53
C HIS A 274 -10.89 -2.32 -3.61
N TYR A 275 -11.46 -3.11 -4.53
CA TYR A 275 -10.66 -3.74 -5.58
C TYR A 275 -10.07 -2.75 -6.58
N GLN A 276 -10.75 -1.63 -6.84
CA GLN A 276 -10.20 -0.58 -7.70
C GLN A 276 -9.01 0.11 -7.01
N ALA A 277 -9.15 0.46 -5.73
CA ALA A 277 -8.07 1.02 -4.91
C ALA A 277 -6.87 0.06 -4.87
N ALA A 278 -7.11 -1.21 -4.54
CA ALA A 278 -6.09 -2.24 -4.45
C ALA A 278 -5.37 -2.46 -5.79
N SER A 279 -6.10 -2.47 -6.91
CA SER A 279 -5.50 -2.62 -8.24
C SER A 279 -4.58 -1.45 -8.62
N ILE A 280 -4.94 -0.22 -8.25
CA ILE A 280 -4.07 0.95 -8.51
C ILE A 280 -2.88 0.95 -7.55
N ALA A 281 -3.09 0.61 -6.28
CA ALA A 281 -2.03 0.48 -5.28
C ALA A 281 -0.99 -0.59 -5.65
N TYR A 282 -1.43 -1.73 -6.21
CA TYR A 282 -0.55 -2.75 -6.78
C TYR A 282 0.30 -2.19 -7.93
N LYS A 283 -0.32 -1.51 -8.89
CA LYS A 283 0.39 -0.87 -10.01
C LYS A 283 1.42 0.15 -9.51
N ALA A 284 1.06 0.97 -8.52
CA ALA A 284 1.97 1.92 -7.89
C ALA A 284 3.16 1.22 -7.21
N THR A 285 2.89 0.12 -6.50
CA THR A 285 3.91 -0.72 -5.86
C THR A 285 4.89 -1.30 -6.88
N VAL A 286 4.39 -1.85 -7.99
CA VAL A 286 5.23 -2.36 -9.09
C VAL A 286 6.06 -1.24 -9.73
N ASN A 287 5.45 -0.08 -9.99
CA ASN A 287 6.14 1.07 -10.57
C ASN A 287 7.30 1.54 -9.70
N ILE A 288 7.09 1.66 -8.38
CA ILE A 288 8.14 2.12 -7.46
C ILE A 288 9.25 1.08 -7.28
N LEU A 289 8.95 -0.22 -7.35
CA LEU A 289 9.97 -1.26 -7.38
C LEU A 289 10.81 -1.20 -8.68
N ARG A 290 10.18 -0.91 -9.82
CA ARG A 290 10.88 -0.71 -11.10
C ARG A 290 11.70 0.58 -11.09
N GLN A 291 11.18 1.66 -10.51
CA GLN A 291 11.93 2.91 -10.30
C GLN A 291 13.18 2.64 -9.45
N LEU A 292 13.01 1.89 -8.34
CA LEU A 292 14.15 1.49 -7.51
C LEU A 292 15.21 0.74 -8.33
N GLN A 293 14.80 -0.22 -9.17
CA GLN A 293 15.73 -0.95 -10.06
C GLN A 293 16.46 0.00 -11.03
N GLN A 294 15.76 0.99 -11.60
CA GLN A 294 16.36 1.98 -12.51
C GLN A 294 17.38 2.86 -11.78
N ASP A 295 17.06 3.31 -10.57
CA ASP A 295 17.90 4.25 -9.80
C ASP A 295 19.18 3.61 -9.27
N ILE A 296 19.13 2.34 -8.86
CA ILE A 296 20.28 1.64 -8.25
C ILE A 296 21.00 0.70 -9.23
N GLY A 297 20.39 0.41 -10.37
CA GLY A 297 20.87 -0.55 -11.36
C GLY A 297 20.63 -2.03 -10.99
N ASN A 298 20.76 -2.90 -11.99
CA ASN A 298 20.43 -4.33 -11.89
C ASN A 298 21.22 -5.06 -10.78
N ASP A 299 22.51 -4.76 -10.61
CA ASP A 299 23.35 -5.43 -9.63
C ASP A 299 22.94 -5.12 -8.19
N ALA A 300 22.71 -3.85 -7.87
CA ALA A 300 22.29 -3.46 -6.53
C ALA A 300 20.85 -3.89 -6.25
N PHE A 301 19.98 -3.90 -7.27
CA PHE A 301 18.62 -4.43 -7.17
C PHE A 301 18.60 -5.93 -6.88
N ALA A 302 19.46 -6.69 -7.54
CA ALA A 302 19.61 -8.11 -7.27
C ALA A 302 20.13 -8.38 -5.85
N LEU A 303 21.06 -7.57 -5.35
CA LEU A 303 21.47 -7.67 -3.95
C LEU A 303 20.31 -7.31 -3.01
N PHE A 304 19.54 -6.25 -3.30
CA PHE A 304 18.38 -5.85 -2.52
C PHE A 304 17.36 -6.98 -2.38
N LEU A 305 17.04 -7.69 -3.47
CA LEU A 305 16.10 -8.81 -3.47
C LEU A 305 16.74 -10.18 -3.14
N THR A 306 18.05 -10.26 -2.95
CA THR A 306 18.79 -11.52 -2.82
C THR A 306 18.67 -12.45 -4.05
N LEU A 307 18.77 -11.86 -5.24
CA LEU A 307 18.81 -12.52 -6.54
C LEU A 307 20.24 -12.63 -7.09
N LYS A 308 21.26 -12.40 -6.25
CA LYS A 308 22.67 -12.73 -6.53
C LYS A 308 23.42 -12.98 -5.22
N LYS A 309 24.63 -13.55 -5.32
CA LYS A 309 25.51 -13.76 -4.17
C LYS A 309 25.99 -12.41 -3.61
N ILE A 310 25.94 -12.27 -2.28
CA ILE A 310 26.54 -11.16 -1.52
C ILE A 310 28.05 -11.39 -1.42
#